data_AF-A0A852T204-F1
#
_entry.id   AF-A0A852T204-F1
#
_cell.length_a   1.000
_cell.length_b   1.000
_cell.length_c   1.000
_cell.angle_alpha   90.00
_cell.angle_beta   90.00
_cell.angle_gamma   90.00
#
_symmetry.space_group_name_H-M   'P 1'
#
loop_
_entity.id
_entity.type
_entity.pdbx_description
1 polymer ?
#
loop_
_entity_poly.entity_id
_entity_poly.type
_entity_poly.pdbx_seq_one_letter_code
_entity_poly.pdbx_strand_id
1 'polypeptide(L)' 'MLVTGSSQGGFAEALEDAMSQQPTRRDIPRRYEIVRAWVDAGGIAGLWYRCDVAVTGPDVPDSDD' A
#
# COMPACT_ATOMS: atom_id res chain seq x y z
N MET A 1 -8.02 -1.26 -7.49
CA MET A 1 -6.66 -0.71 -7.74
C MET A 1 -5.63 -1.36 -6.83
N LEU A 2 -4.43 -1.68 -7.33
CA LEU A 2 -3.31 -2.20 -6.54
C LEU A 2 -2.28 -1.08 -6.29
N VAL A 3 -1.81 -0.94 -5.04
CA VAL A 3 -0.85 0.08 -4.62
C VAL A 3 0.27 -0.56 -3.83
N THR A 4 1.52 -0.22 -4.13
CA THR A 4 2.68 -0.73 -3.39
C THR A 4 3.18 0.33 -2.41
N GLY A 5 3.20 0.00 -1.13
CA GLY A 5 3.81 0.82 -0.08
C GLY A 5 5.13 0.26 0.40
N SER A 6 6.00 1.13 0.92
CA SER A 6 7.32 0.73 1.40
C SER A 6 7.81 1.57 2.59
N SER A 7 8.50 0.93 3.54
CA SER A 7 9.18 1.62 4.64
C SER A 7 10.37 0.81 5.17
N GLN A 8 11.34 1.50 5.79
CA GLN A 8 12.38 0.87 6.61
C GLN A 8 11.93 0.63 8.06
N GLY A 9 10.87 1.30 8.54
CA GLY A 9 10.38 1.21 9.91
C GLY A 9 9.45 0.01 10.19
N GLY A 10 8.88 -0.60 9.15
CA GLY A 10 8.06 -1.81 9.28
C GLY A 10 6.86 -1.86 8.33
N PHE A 11 6.06 -2.94 8.43
CA PHE A 11 4.87 -3.11 7.60
C PHE A 11 3.75 -2.11 7.92
N ALA A 12 3.67 -1.60 9.15
CA ALA A 12 2.68 -0.58 9.51
C ALA A 12 2.92 0.72 8.73
N GLU A 13 4.15 1.22 8.74
CA GLU A 13 4.54 2.39 7.98
C GLU A 13 4.48 2.15 6.46
N ALA A 14 4.82 0.95 5.99
CA ALA A 14 4.66 0.59 4.59
C ALA A 14 3.17 0.62 4.15
N LEU A 15 2.24 0.22 5.03
CA LEU A 15 0.81 0.32 4.78
C LEU A 15 0.33 1.78 4.77
N GLU A 16 0.81 2.59 5.71
CA GLU A 16 0.51 4.04 5.75
C GLU A 16 1.01 4.74 4.48
N ASP A 17 2.21 4.39 4.00
CA ASP A 17 2.74 4.85 2.72
C ASP A 17 1.79 4.48 1.57
N ALA A 18 1.35 3.23 1.46
CA ALA A 18 0.38 2.81 0.44
C ALA A 18 -0.96 3.57 0.52
N MET A 19 -1.47 3.81 1.74
CA MET A 19 -2.71 4.58 1.95
C MET A 19 -2.53 6.05 1.55
N SER A 20 -1.35 6.63 1.79
CA SER A 20 -1.06 8.04 1.48
C SER A 20 -1.01 8.34 -0.02
N GLN A 21 -0.70 7.33 -0.85
CA GLN A 21 -0.66 7.44 -2.30
C GLN A 21 -2.05 7.58 -2.93
N GLN A 22 -3.13 7.41 -2.15
CA GLN A 22 -4.50 7.55 -2.62
C GLN A 22 -5.02 8.98 -2.51
N PRO A 23 -5.73 9.50 -3.54
CA PRO A 23 -6.35 10.80 -3.45
C PRO A 23 -7.39 10.79 -2.32
N THR A 24 -7.16 11.58 -1.27
CA THR A 24 -8.05 11.66 -0.10
C THR A 24 -9.35 12.38 -0.46
N ARG A 25 -10.32 11.67 -1.03
CA ARG A 25 -11.73 12.05 -0.90
C ARG A 25 -12.18 11.56 0.47
N ARG A 26 -12.04 12.44 1.47
CA ARG A 26 -12.17 12.12 2.91
C ARG A 26 -13.50 11.45 3.29
N ASP A 27 -14.54 11.63 2.48
CA ASP A 27 -15.89 11.17 2.81
C ASP A 27 -16.32 9.88 2.09
N ILE A 28 -15.40 9.22 1.36
CA ILE A 28 -15.72 7.98 0.64
C ILE A 28 -15.05 6.79 1.36
N PRO A 29 -15.83 5.81 1.86
CA PRO A 29 -15.28 4.65 2.54
C PRO A 29 -14.47 3.79 1.57
N ARG A 30 -13.25 3.43 1.96
CA ARG A 30 -12.37 2.55 1.20
C ARG A 30 -11.88 1.40 2.08
N ARG A 31 -11.80 0.21 1.49
CA ARG A 31 -11.15 -0.95 2.09
C ARG A 31 -9.74 -1.07 1.51
N TYR A 32 -8.77 -1.25 2.40
CA TYR A 32 -7.37 -1.51 2.09
C TYR A 32 -7.05 -2.93 2.53
N GLU A 33 -6.70 -3.80 1.59
CA GLU A 33 -6.41 -5.21 1.84
C GLU A 33 -5.00 -5.54 1.38
N ILE A 34 -4.17 -6.03 2.30
CA ILE A 34 -2.81 -6.48 1.94
C ILE A 34 -2.93 -7.77 1.14
N VAL A 35 -2.51 -7.73 -0.13
CA VAL A 35 -2.47 -8.88 -1.04
C VAL A 35 -1.17 -9.64 -0.89
N ARG A 36 -0.06 -8.90 -0.68
CA ARG A 36 1.27 -9.47 -0.53
C ARG A 36 2.11 -8.59 0.38
N ALA A 37 2.93 -9.21 1.23
CA ALA A 37 3.93 -8.52 2.03
C ALA A 37 5.27 -9.26 1.91
N TRP A 38 6.37 -8.52 1.79
CA TRP A 38 7.71 -9.07 1.72
C TRP A 38 8.76 -8.08 2.25
N VAL A 39 9.96 -8.59 2.47
CA VAL A 39 11.11 -7.80 2.92
C VAL A 39 12.22 -7.93 1.91
N ASP A 40 12.69 -6.81 1.37
CA ASP A 40 13.96 -6.77 0.66
C ASP A 40 15.08 -6.65 1.69
N ALA A 41 15.97 -7.64 1.72
CA ALA A 41 17.12 -7.66 2.61
C ALA A 41 18.41 -7.49 1.82
N GLY A 42 19.13 -6.38 2.07
CA GLY A 42 20.47 -6.15 1.51
C GLY A 42 20.65 -4.77 0.86
N GLY A 43 21.90 -4.45 0.50
CA GLY A 43 22.30 -3.15 -0.04
C GLY A 43 22.66 -2.12 1.03
N ILE A 44 22.98 -0.89 0.59
CA ILE A 44 23.41 0.23 1.47
C ILE A 44 22.30 0.65 2.44
N ALA A 45 21.04 0.44 2.06
CA ALA A 45 19.86 0.93 2.78
C ALA A 45 19.26 -0.07 3.80
N GLY A 46 19.86 -1.24 4.02
CA GLY A 46 19.41 -2.19 5.04
C GLY A 46 18.14 -2.98 4.66
N LEU A 47 17.19 -3.11 5.59
CA LEU A 47 15.93 -3.83 5.41
C LEU A 47 14.84 -2.90 4.89
N TRP A 48 14.08 -3.34 3.89
CA TRP A 48 12.91 -2.63 3.38
C TRP A 48 11.68 -3.52 3.44
N TYR A 49 10.67 -3.07 4.18
CA TYR A 49 9.36 -3.70 4.26
C TYR A 49 8.48 -3.17 3.13
N ARG A 50 7.91 -4.08 2.34
CA ARG A 50 7.02 -3.74 1.23
C ARG A 50 5.70 -4.47 1.33
N CYS A 51 4.63 -3.82 0.92
CA CYS A 51 3.33 -4.46 0.79
C CYS A 51 2.58 -3.98 -0.44
N ASP A 52 1.93 -4.91 -1.13
CA ASP A 52 0.94 -4.63 -2.15
C ASP A 52 -0.44 -4.62 -1.50
N VAL A 53 -1.18 -3.55 -1.72
CA VAL A 53 -2.46 -3.26 -1.10
C VAL A 53 -3.52 -3.10 -2.19
N ALA A 54 -4.51 -3.98 -2.18
CA ALA A 54 -5.72 -3.81 -2.96
C ALA A 54 -6.60 -2.76 -2.28
N VAL A 55 -6.88 -1.69 -3.01
CA VAL A 55 -7.80 -0.63 -2.61
C VAL A 55 -9.10 -0.85 -3.36
N THR A 56 -10.19 -0.96 -2.61
CA THR A 56 -11.56 -1.09 -3.13
C THR A 56 -12.46 -0.04 -2.49
N GLY A 57 -13.44 0.47 -3.26
CA GLY A 57 -14.36 1.49 -2.80
C GLY A 57 -15.24 2.03 -3.93
N PRO A 58 -16.30 2.79 -3.62
CA PRO A 58 -17.26 3.29 -4.61
C PRO A 58 -16.66 4.20 -5.68
N ASP A 59 -15.52 4.82 -5.40
CA ASP A 59 -14.83 5.77 -6.28
C ASP A 59 -13.49 5.24 -6.82
N VAL A 60 -13.17 3.97 -6.54
CA VAL A 60 -11.95 3.34 -7.01
C VAL A 60 -12.27 2.61 -8.31
N PRO A 61 -11.60 2.92 -9.43
CA PRO A 61 -11.80 2.15 -10.66
C PRO A 61 -11.42 0.69 -10.40
N ASP A 62 -12.32 -0.21 -10.78
CA ASP A 62 -12.03 -1.64 -10.83
C ASP A 62 -10.85 -1.84 -11.78
N SER A 63 -9.92 -2.70 -11.37
CA SER A 63 -8.65 -2.92 -12.10
C SER A 63 -8.78 -3.98 -13.19
N ASP A 64 -10.00 -4.18 -13.72
CA ASP A 64 -10.30 -5.05 -14.84
C ASP A 64 -10.30 -4.24 -16.15
N ASP A 65 -9.10 -3.96 -16.66
CA ASP A 65 -8.80 -3.76 -18.10
C ASP A 65 -7.42 -4.34 -18.41
#